data_AF-A0A656CEE1-F1
#
_entry.id   AF-A0A656CEE1-F1
#
_cell.length_a   1.000
_cell.length_b   1.000
_cell.length_c   1.000
_cell.angle_alpha   90.00
_cell.angle_beta   90.00
_cell.angle_gamma   90.00
#
_symmetry.space_group_name_H-M   'P 1'
#
loop_
_entity.id
_entity.type
_entity.pdbx_description
1 polymer ?
#
loop_
_entity_poly.entity_id
_entity_poly.type
_entity_poly.pdbx_seq_one_letter_code
_entity_poly.pdbx_strand_id
1 'polypeptide(L)'
;MSQQKQAPLPRQEFQEWLENAAVPVLVLQKGKHLGSVVKVPATPEIDYLFGCETFYGERISWSDRLEFCGLYDRQHQALHLLDDPLPNFVSGLTEEECQDSTAFGKRIAQEVDRYVEAAISNERSRLSVRELTSERNINSYRYYKGTEAGREAASLVFSGEKPDVQFHSEYYTSLTEDTLLSYLKSPEDYIKTTAEQYMRDNQEEFLAQFLKKDALLAEYQMLSQDSDAPVYRMRAITDALQKSGAKTVNVTVQKDGVELTFKTSAESLKGLKSQYSTWYIAPSDRLQFRHLFGAGSDYSAEDIIRIAYGRSTLYEAPSAPAEDIEMQGMSL
;
A
#
# COMPACT_ATOMS: atom_id res chain seq x y z
N MET A 1 53.53 12.01 14.46
CA MET A 1 53.01 10.63 14.47
C MET A 1 51.73 10.63 13.66
N SER A 2 51.74 10.01 12.48
CA SER A 2 50.56 9.88 11.62
C SER A 2 49.51 9.05 12.34
N GLN A 3 48.32 9.62 12.57
CA GLN A 3 47.14 8.87 12.98
C GLN A 3 46.75 7.98 11.79
N GLN A 4 47.15 6.70 11.82
CA GLN A 4 46.51 5.70 10.98
C GLN A 4 45.06 5.62 11.44
N LYS A 5 44.14 6.20 10.65
CA LYS A 5 42.73 5.87 10.77
C LYS A 5 42.60 4.39 10.42
N GLN A 6 42.50 3.53 11.43
CA GLN A 6 42.17 2.11 11.18
C GLN A 6 40.82 2.06 10.49
N ALA A 7 40.80 1.36 9.34
CA ALA A 7 39.61 1.10 8.55
C ALA A 7 38.66 0.16 9.33
N PRO A 8 37.35 0.15 9.02
CA PRO A 8 36.43 -0.84 9.57
C PRO A 8 36.93 -2.27 9.31
N LEU A 9 36.61 -3.19 10.21
CA LEU A 9 36.94 -4.61 10.07
C LEU A 9 36.26 -5.17 8.81
N PRO A 10 36.97 -5.84 7.90
CA PRO A 10 36.33 -6.51 6.77
C PRO A 10 35.39 -7.63 7.22
N ARG A 11 34.24 -7.81 6.55
CA ARG A 11 33.28 -8.90 6.82
C ARG A 11 33.91 -10.30 6.81
N GLN A 12 34.94 -10.52 6.00
CA GLN A 12 35.67 -11.80 5.99
C GLN A 12 36.43 -12.03 7.30
N GLU A 13 37.16 -11.03 7.80
CA GLU A 13 37.88 -11.14 9.09
C GLU A 13 36.89 -11.27 10.25
N PHE A 14 35.72 -10.62 10.16
CA PHE A 14 34.64 -10.82 11.12
C PHE A 14 34.12 -12.26 11.11
N GLN A 15 33.95 -12.87 9.93
CA GLN A 15 33.57 -14.28 9.78
C GLN A 15 34.56 -15.23 10.44
N GLU A 16 35.86 -15.02 10.19
CA GLU A 16 36.93 -15.84 10.78
C GLU A 16 36.90 -15.78 12.31
N TRP A 17 36.60 -14.61 12.89
CA TRP A 17 36.38 -14.49 14.33
C TRP A 17 35.13 -15.22 14.81
N LEU A 18 34.00 -15.11 14.09
CA LEU A 18 32.75 -15.80 14.45
C LEU A 18 32.96 -17.33 14.52
N GLU A 19 33.68 -17.89 13.56
CA GLU A 19 34.01 -19.32 13.48
C GLU A 19 35.00 -19.78 14.55
N ASN A 20 35.81 -18.87 15.09
CA ASN A 20 36.79 -19.19 16.12
C ASN A 20 36.13 -19.30 17.50
N ALA A 21 35.80 -20.53 17.91
CA ALA A 21 35.20 -20.80 19.23
C ALA A 21 36.13 -20.46 20.42
N ALA A 22 37.45 -20.38 20.22
CA ALA A 22 38.40 -20.08 21.30
C ALA A 22 38.46 -18.60 21.68
N VAL A 23 37.92 -17.71 20.84
CA VAL A 23 37.96 -16.25 21.03
C VAL A 23 36.54 -15.71 21.19
N PRO A 24 36.01 -15.61 22.42
CA PRO A 24 34.63 -15.19 22.65
C PRO A 24 34.43 -13.68 22.52
N VAL A 25 35.49 -12.88 22.58
CA VAL A 25 35.43 -11.41 22.57
C VAL A 25 36.22 -10.86 21.39
N LEU A 26 35.61 -9.92 20.67
CA LEU A 26 36.24 -9.09 19.64
C LEU A 26 36.27 -7.65 20.10
N VAL A 27 37.42 -7.00 19.95
CA VAL A 27 37.55 -5.56 20.13
C VAL A 27 37.57 -4.93 18.75
N LEU A 28 36.68 -3.96 18.54
CA LEU A 28 36.49 -3.25 17.29
C LEU A 28 37.02 -1.83 17.43
N GLN A 29 37.73 -1.34 16.42
CA GLN A 29 38.26 0.02 16.42
C GLN A 29 38.08 0.67 15.05
N LYS A 30 37.50 1.89 15.03
CA LYS A 30 37.34 2.71 13.83
C LYS A 30 37.70 4.15 14.15
N GLY A 31 38.90 4.56 13.73
CA GLY A 31 39.47 5.83 14.17
C GLY A 31 39.62 5.90 15.69
N LYS A 32 38.85 6.79 16.34
CA LYS A 32 38.83 6.97 17.81
C LYS A 32 37.70 6.22 18.52
N HIS A 33 36.76 5.66 17.76
CA HIS A 33 35.66 4.90 18.33
C HIS A 33 36.16 3.49 18.66
N LEU A 34 35.77 3.01 19.84
CA LEU A 34 36.06 1.68 20.31
C LEU A 34 34.73 0.95 20.54
N GLY A 35 34.66 -0.29 20.09
CA GLY A 35 33.58 -1.20 20.38
C GLY A 35 34.11 -2.52 20.89
N SER A 36 33.25 -3.28 21.55
CA SER A 36 33.51 -4.69 21.81
C SER A 36 32.26 -5.50 21.52
N VAL A 37 32.45 -6.73 21.08
CA VAL A 37 31.38 -7.69 20.82
C VAL A 37 31.76 -9.01 21.45
N VAL A 38 30.79 -9.64 22.09
CA VAL A 38 30.93 -10.92 22.78
C VAL A 38 29.98 -11.93 22.16
N LYS A 39 30.47 -13.14 21.88
CA LYS A 39 29.65 -14.28 21.46
C LYS A 39 29.17 -15.05 22.69
N VAL A 40 27.88 -15.28 22.78
CA VAL A 40 27.22 -16.01 23.85
C VAL A 40 26.42 -17.16 23.23
N PRO A 41 26.78 -18.43 23.46
CA PRO A 41 26.02 -19.55 22.92
C PRO A 41 24.59 -19.56 23.43
N ALA A 42 23.61 -19.48 22.53
CA ALA A 42 22.19 -19.59 22.84
C ALA A 42 21.70 -21.03 22.65
N THR A 43 22.13 -21.68 21.57
CA THR A 43 21.92 -23.10 21.29
C THR A 43 23.24 -23.72 20.78
N PRO A 44 23.31 -25.04 20.53
CA PRO A 44 24.49 -25.62 19.89
C PRO A 44 24.81 -25.03 18.50
N GLU A 45 23.78 -24.55 17.78
CA GLU A 45 23.89 -24.00 16.44
C GLU A 45 23.96 -22.47 16.40
N ILE A 46 23.47 -21.79 17.44
CA ILE A 46 23.29 -20.33 17.44
C ILE A 46 24.14 -19.65 18.52
N ASP A 47 24.87 -18.61 18.12
CA ASP A 47 25.49 -17.63 19.00
C ASP A 47 24.72 -16.31 18.99
N TYR A 48 24.44 -15.76 20.16
CA TYR A 48 24.04 -14.36 20.30
C TYR A 48 25.28 -13.47 20.37
N LEU A 49 25.17 -12.31 19.75
CA LEU A 49 26.18 -11.27 19.76
C LEU A 49 25.69 -10.16 20.69
N PHE A 50 26.52 -9.83 21.67
CA PHE A 50 26.27 -8.71 22.56
C PHE A 50 27.40 -7.69 22.41
N GLY A 51 27.04 -6.44 22.12
CA GLY A 51 27.99 -5.39 21.82
C GLY A 51 27.85 -4.17 22.73
N CYS A 52 28.93 -3.39 22.82
CA CYS A 52 28.88 -2.03 23.33
C CYS A 52 29.83 -1.14 22.53
N GLU A 53 29.52 0.15 22.37
CA GLU A 53 30.40 1.14 21.75
C GLU A 53 30.57 2.41 22.58
N THR A 54 31.71 3.07 22.39
CA THR A 54 32.02 4.35 23.04
C THR A 54 31.47 5.52 22.22
N PHE A 55 30.35 6.11 22.64
CA PHE A 55 29.75 7.26 21.95
C PHE A 55 30.57 8.56 22.07
N TYR A 56 31.26 8.78 23.20
CA TYR A 56 31.95 10.06 23.49
C TYR A 56 33.36 9.92 24.10
N GLY A 57 33.96 8.73 24.08
CA GLY A 57 35.23 8.47 24.77
C GLY A 57 36.14 7.48 24.06
N GLU A 58 37.42 7.48 24.46
CA GLU A 58 38.44 6.54 23.99
C GLU A 58 38.46 5.24 24.82
N ARG A 59 37.49 5.04 25.72
CA ARG A 59 37.40 3.90 26.66
C ARG A 59 35.97 3.53 26.99
N ILE A 60 35.73 2.23 27.17
CA ILE A 60 34.48 1.67 27.71
C ILE A 60 34.37 2.06 29.19
N SER A 61 33.20 2.57 29.57
CA SER A 61 32.84 2.99 30.92
C SER A 61 32.17 1.85 31.70
N TRP A 62 32.31 1.84 33.02
CA TRP A 62 31.56 0.97 33.94
C TRP A 62 30.03 1.12 33.85
N SER A 63 29.54 2.21 33.24
CA SER A 63 28.11 2.45 32.97
C SER A 63 27.64 1.86 31.65
N ASP A 64 28.56 1.46 30.77
CA ASP A 64 28.22 0.96 29.43
C ASP A 64 27.65 -0.45 29.56
N ARG A 65 26.61 -0.72 28.77
CA ARG A 65 25.88 -1.99 28.80
C ARG A 65 26.21 -2.77 27.53
N LEU A 66 26.31 -4.08 27.70
CA LEU A 66 26.28 -5.00 26.57
C LEU A 66 24.82 -5.15 26.14
N GLU A 67 24.53 -4.77 24.90
CA GLU A 67 23.21 -4.87 24.29
C GLU A 67 23.24 -5.94 23.19
N PHE A 68 22.11 -6.60 22.97
CA PHE A 68 21.99 -7.54 21.87
C PHE A 68 22.22 -6.79 20.56
N CYS A 69 23.18 -7.24 19.76
CA CYS A 69 23.53 -6.59 18.50
C CYS A 69 23.53 -7.56 17.31
N GLY A 70 23.04 -8.79 17.50
CA GLY A 70 22.83 -9.73 16.41
C GLY A 70 22.98 -11.18 16.81
N LEU A 71 22.88 -12.03 15.79
CA LEU A 71 22.89 -13.47 15.94
C LEU A 71 23.72 -14.10 14.83
N TYR A 72 24.52 -15.09 15.20
CA TYR A 72 25.31 -15.89 14.27
C TYR A 72 24.80 -17.33 14.25
N ASP A 73 24.30 -17.72 13.08
CA ASP A 73 23.93 -19.10 12.77
C ASP A 73 25.17 -19.86 12.30
N ARG A 74 25.68 -20.76 13.14
CA ARG A 74 26.87 -21.56 12.84
C ARG A 74 26.61 -22.60 11.76
N GLN A 75 25.38 -23.10 11.64
CA GLN A 75 25.03 -24.15 10.68
C GLN A 75 25.06 -23.60 9.25
N HIS A 76 24.53 -22.39 9.06
CA HIS A 76 24.46 -21.74 7.75
C HIS A 76 25.55 -20.69 7.54
N GLN A 77 26.40 -20.46 8.54
CA GLN A 77 27.43 -19.39 8.57
C GLN A 77 26.83 -18.01 8.24
N ALA A 78 25.63 -17.76 8.76
CA ALA A 78 24.82 -16.58 8.43
C ALA A 78 24.68 -15.64 9.63
N LEU A 79 24.52 -14.35 9.34
CA LEU A 79 24.28 -13.31 10.34
C LEU A 79 22.85 -12.78 10.21
N HIS A 80 22.22 -12.55 11.36
CA HIS A 80 20.86 -12.06 11.44
C HIS A 80 20.74 -10.98 12.50
N LEU A 81 19.81 -10.04 12.27
CA LEU A 81 19.44 -9.00 13.24
C LEU A 81 20.62 -8.14 13.70
N LEU A 82 21.58 -7.86 12.81
CA LEU A 82 22.73 -7.05 13.16
C LEU A 82 22.30 -5.62 13.46
N ASP A 83 22.67 -5.15 14.65
CA ASP A 83 22.40 -3.80 15.13
C ASP A 83 23.70 -3.17 15.66
N ASP A 84 23.62 -1.92 16.10
CA ASP A 84 24.73 -1.23 16.71
C ASP A 84 25.36 -2.08 17.83
N PRO A 85 26.69 -2.19 17.87
CA PRO A 85 27.65 -1.36 17.13
C PRO A 85 28.10 -1.94 15.78
N LEU A 86 27.65 -3.13 15.38
CA LEU A 86 28.29 -3.90 14.29
C LEU A 86 28.33 -3.18 12.93
N PRO A 87 27.23 -2.58 12.42
CA PRO A 87 27.23 -1.86 11.14
C PRO A 87 28.24 -0.69 11.09
N ASN A 88 28.57 -0.10 12.25
CA ASN A 88 29.52 0.99 12.32
C ASN A 88 30.97 0.52 12.18
N PHE A 89 31.29 -0.68 12.66
CA PHE A 89 32.66 -1.19 12.77
C PHE A 89 33.02 -2.26 11.74
N VAL A 90 32.05 -2.94 11.15
CA VAL A 90 32.28 -4.00 10.16
C VAL A 90 31.86 -3.50 8.77
N SER A 91 32.77 -3.59 7.81
CA SER A 91 32.51 -3.25 6.41
C SER A 91 32.11 -4.47 5.59
N GLY A 92 31.24 -4.27 4.61
CA GLY A 92 30.76 -5.34 3.72
C GLY A 92 29.61 -6.17 4.27
N LEU A 93 28.95 -5.69 5.33
CA LEU A 93 27.66 -6.22 5.77
C LEU A 93 26.56 -5.88 4.76
N THR A 94 25.64 -6.81 4.58
CA THR A 94 24.48 -6.66 3.69
C THR A 94 23.31 -6.01 4.43
N GLU A 95 22.39 -5.38 3.68
CA GLU A 95 21.14 -4.86 4.25
C GLU A 95 20.29 -5.95 4.88
N GLU A 96 20.38 -7.18 4.38
CA GLU A 96 19.66 -8.34 4.93
C GLU A 96 20.18 -8.77 6.30
N GLU A 97 21.51 -8.76 6.49
CA GLU A 97 22.12 -9.08 7.79
C GLU A 97 21.75 -8.03 8.84
N CYS A 98 21.60 -6.76 8.45
CA CYS A 98 21.30 -5.62 9.32
C CYS A 98 19.80 -5.31 9.50
N GLN A 99 18.91 -6.27 9.18
CA GLN A 99 17.48 -6.05 9.37
C GLN A 99 17.10 -6.01 10.84
N ASP A 100 16.30 -5.02 11.24
CA ASP A 100 15.70 -5.01 12.57
C ASP A 100 14.66 -6.14 12.74
N SER A 101 14.23 -6.35 13.98
CA SER A 101 13.24 -7.39 14.33
C SER A 101 11.90 -7.23 13.61
N THR A 102 11.51 -5.99 13.26
CA THR A 102 10.26 -5.72 12.55
C THR A 102 10.39 -6.10 11.08
N ALA A 103 11.48 -5.73 10.42
CA ALA A 103 11.77 -6.09 9.04
C ALA A 103 11.93 -7.62 8.87
N PHE A 104 12.63 -8.26 9.79
CA PHE A 104 12.80 -9.71 9.78
C PHE A 104 11.47 -10.45 10.04
N GLY A 105 10.67 -9.99 11.00
CA GLY A 105 9.32 -10.51 11.23
C GLY A 105 8.41 -10.39 10.01
N LYS A 106 8.47 -9.25 9.30
CA LYS A 106 7.75 -9.05 8.02
C LYS A 106 8.20 -10.04 6.94
N ARG A 107 9.50 -10.34 6.85
CA ARG A 107 10.03 -11.33 5.90
C ARG A 107 9.43 -12.71 6.15
N ILE A 108 9.44 -13.17 7.40
CA ILE A 108 8.81 -14.44 7.80
C ILE A 108 7.33 -14.42 7.43
N ALA A 109 6.62 -13.33 7.72
CA ALA A 109 5.21 -13.22 7.39
C ALA A 109 4.94 -13.33 5.87
N GLN A 110 5.74 -12.65 5.05
CA GLN A 110 5.65 -12.74 3.59
C GLN A 110 5.94 -14.15 3.04
N GLU A 111 6.79 -14.92 3.71
CA GLU A 111 7.04 -16.32 3.35
C GLU A 111 5.85 -17.21 3.68
N VAL A 112 5.22 -17.00 4.84
CA VAL A 112 3.97 -17.66 5.22
C VAL A 112 2.84 -17.29 4.25
N ASP A 113 2.67 -16.00 3.93
CA ASP A 113 1.64 -15.53 2.99
C ASP A 113 1.80 -16.17 1.61
N ARG A 114 3.03 -16.22 1.07
CA ARG A 114 3.30 -16.91 -0.20
C ARG A 114 2.92 -18.39 -0.16
N TYR A 115 3.17 -19.07 0.95
CA TYR A 115 2.77 -20.46 1.10
C TYR A 115 1.23 -20.60 1.11
N VAL A 116 0.54 -19.74 1.88
CA VAL A 116 -0.92 -19.73 1.98
C VAL A 116 -1.56 -19.44 0.61
N GLU A 117 -1.09 -18.42 -0.08
CA GLU A 117 -1.57 -18.03 -1.40
C GLU A 117 -1.34 -19.11 -2.44
N ALA A 118 -0.19 -19.80 -2.43
CA ALA A 118 0.06 -20.94 -3.30
C ALA A 118 -0.88 -22.13 -2.98
N ALA A 119 -1.14 -22.39 -1.71
CA ALA A 119 -2.03 -23.46 -1.27
C ALA A 119 -3.50 -23.17 -1.65
N ILE A 120 -3.97 -21.93 -1.50
CA ILE A 120 -5.32 -21.50 -1.89
C ILE A 120 -5.43 -21.31 -3.41
N SER A 121 -4.37 -20.88 -4.08
CA SER A 121 -4.26 -20.70 -5.54
C SER A 121 -5.42 -19.90 -6.15
N ASN A 122 -5.91 -18.89 -5.43
CA ASN A 122 -7.08 -18.10 -5.80
C ASN A 122 -8.37 -18.92 -6.04
N GLU A 123 -8.47 -20.13 -5.49
CA GLU A 123 -9.61 -21.03 -5.67
C GLU A 123 -10.43 -21.10 -4.38
N ARG A 124 -11.56 -20.39 -4.35
CA ARG A 124 -12.52 -20.43 -3.22
C ARG A 124 -12.98 -21.86 -2.89
N SER A 125 -12.99 -22.77 -3.87
CA SER A 125 -13.33 -24.19 -3.67
C SER A 125 -12.37 -24.91 -2.72
N ARG A 126 -11.14 -24.43 -2.56
CA ARG A 126 -10.14 -25.00 -1.63
C ARG A 126 -10.39 -24.64 -0.16
N LEU A 127 -11.27 -23.69 0.12
CA LEU A 127 -11.74 -23.42 1.48
C LEU A 127 -12.71 -24.53 1.94
N SER A 128 -12.64 -24.91 3.21
CA SER A 128 -13.56 -25.87 3.83
C SER A 128 -14.92 -25.24 4.16
N VAL A 129 -14.94 -23.95 4.47
CA VAL A 129 -16.15 -23.17 4.75
C VAL A 129 -16.79 -22.65 3.47
N ARG A 130 -18.13 -22.61 3.44
CA ARG A 130 -18.90 -22.18 2.26
C ARG A 130 -19.75 -20.94 2.52
N GLU A 131 -20.09 -20.69 3.77
CA GLU A 131 -20.94 -19.59 4.21
C GLU A 131 -20.27 -18.85 5.37
N LEU A 132 -20.55 -17.55 5.47
CA LEU A 132 -20.15 -16.75 6.62
C LEU A 132 -21.14 -17.05 7.77
N THR A 133 -20.59 -17.32 8.96
CA THR A 133 -21.33 -17.65 10.18
C THR A 133 -21.08 -16.66 11.30
N SER A 134 -19.89 -16.04 11.32
CA SER A 134 -19.52 -14.98 12.24
C SER A 134 -20.29 -13.71 11.92
N GLU A 135 -21.00 -13.16 12.92
CA GLU A 135 -21.70 -11.87 12.79
C GLU A 135 -20.76 -10.76 12.32
N ARG A 136 -19.50 -10.77 12.79
CA ARG A 136 -18.48 -9.81 12.37
C ARG A 136 -18.26 -9.86 10.85
N ASN A 137 -18.11 -11.05 10.29
CA ASN A 137 -17.80 -11.23 8.86
C ASN A 137 -19.02 -10.98 7.99
N ILE A 138 -20.19 -11.41 8.44
CA ILE A 138 -21.47 -11.09 7.80
C ILE A 138 -21.67 -9.57 7.72
N ASN A 139 -21.50 -8.86 8.85
CA ASN A 139 -21.69 -7.41 8.89
C ASN A 139 -20.62 -6.67 8.08
N SER A 140 -19.36 -7.10 8.15
CA SER A 140 -18.27 -6.54 7.35
C SER A 140 -18.51 -6.70 5.85
N TYR A 141 -18.95 -7.89 5.41
CA TYR A 141 -19.30 -8.14 4.01
C TYR A 141 -20.51 -7.32 3.56
N ARG A 142 -21.58 -7.26 4.36
CA ARG A 142 -22.78 -6.47 4.04
C ARG A 142 -22.47 -5.00 3.91
N TYR A 143 -21.69 -4.44 4.84
CA TYR A 143 -21.21 -3.07 4.77
C TYR A 143 -20.42 -2.85 3.48
N TYR A 144 -19.38 -3.66 3.25
CA TYR A 144 -18.54 -3.52 2.06
C TYR A 144 -19.36 -3.58 0.77
N LYS A 145 -20.24 -4.58 0.61
CA LYS A 145 -21.11 -4.72 -0.56
C LYS A 145 -22.07 -3.54 -0.73
N GLY A 146 -22.63 -3.02 0.36
CA GLY A 146 -23.63 -1.95 0.31
C GLY A 146 -23.06 -0.54 0.12
N THR A 147 -21.79 -0.32 0.45
CA THR A 147 -21.19 1.03 0.43
C THR A 147 -19.83 1.12 -0.25
N GLU A 148 -18.89 0.24 0.08
CA GLU A 148 -17.48 0.39 -0.33
C GLU A 148 -17.24 -0.15 -1.75
N ALA A 149 -17.84 -1.27 -2.12
CA ALA A 149 -17.61 -1.92 -3.41
C ALA A 149 -17.87 -0.98 -4.60
N GLY A 150 -19.02 -0.26 -4.59
CA GLY A 150 -19.35 0.69 -5.64
C GLY A 150 -18.43 1.93 -5.64
N ARG A 151 -18.00 2.41 -4.47
CA ARG A 151 -17.07 3.54 -4.36
C ARG A 151 -15.69 3.18 -4.89
N GLU A 152 -15.18 2.02 -4.50
CA GLU A 152 -13.90 1.49 -4.95
C GLU A 152 -13.92 1.21 -6.46
N ALA A 153 -14.99 0.60 -6.97
CA ALA A 153 -15.20 0.39 -8.40
C ALA A 153 -15.19 1.72 -9.19
N ALA A 154 -15.91 2.73 -8.72
CA ALA A 154 -15.89 4.06 -9.34
C ALA A 154 -14.49 4.70 -9.31
N SER A 155 -13.74 4.52 -8.21
CA SER A 155 -12.35 4.98 -8.11
C SER A 155 -11.44 4.29 -9.14
N LEU A 156 -11.57 2.97 -9.32
CA LEU A 156 -10.79 2.21 -10.30
C LEU A 156 -11.11 2.62 -11.74
N VAL A 157 -12.40 2.80 -12.07
CA VAL A 157 -12.80 3.30 -13.40
C VAL A 157 -12.26 4.70 -13.65
N PHE A 158 -12.31 5.56 -12.64
CA PHE A 158 -11.76 6.91 -12.69
C PHE A 158 -10.24 6.93 -12.91
N SER A 159 -9.48 6.11 -12.18
CA SER A 159 -8.01 6.00 -12.35
C SER A 159 -7.63 5.24 -13.63
N GLY A 160 -8.54 4.43 -14.19
CA GLY A 160 -8.26 3.54 -15.32
C GLY A 160 -7.56 2.24 -14.90
N GLU A 161 -7.63 1.90 -13.63
CA GLU A 161 -7.11 0.65 -13.07
C GLU A 161 -8.17 -0.46 -13.16
N LYS A 162 -7.74 -1.69 -12.88
CA LYS A 162 -8.59 -2.87 -12.81
C LYS A 162 -8.65 -3.37 -11.38
N PRO A 163 -9.78 -3.98 -10.95
CA PRO A 163 -9.86 -4.56 -9.62
C PRO A 163 -8.86 -5.70 -9.47
N ASP A 164 -8.25 -5.78 -8.29
CA ASP A 164 -7.44 -6.91 -7.91
C ASP A 164 -8.32 -8.08 -7.46
N VAL A 165 -8.39 -9.09 -8.33
CA VAL A 165 -9.19 -10.30 -8.14
C VAL A 165 -8.39 -11.45 -7.52
N GLN A 166 -7.11 -11.24 -7.21
CA GLN A 166 -6.26 -12.28 -6.61
C GLN A 166 -6.46 -12.29 -5.10
N PHE A 167 -6.63 -13.47 -4.50
CA PHE A 167 -6.55 -13.70 -3.06
C PHE A 167 -5.16 -13.31 -2.53
N HIS A 168 -5.15 -12.57 -1.42
CA HIS A 168 -3.91 -12.17 -0.73
C HIS A 168 -4.03 -12.56 0.73
N SER A 169 -3.02 -13.25 1.24
CA SER A 169 -2.93 -13.57 2.66
C SER A 169 -2.37 -12.36 3.42
N GLU A 170 -2.87 -12.13 4.63
CA GLU A 170 -2.45 -11.02 5.49
C GLU A 170 -1.94 -11.56 6.83
N TYR A 171 -1.05 -12.55 6.79
CA TYR A 171 -0.46 -13.12 7.99
C TYR A 171 0.45 -12.09 8.67
N TYR A 172 0.32 -12.01 9.98
CA TYR A 172 1.14 -11.13 10.81
C TYR A 172 1.78 -11.94 11.94
N THR A 173 3.06 -11.68 12.19
CA THR A 173 3.76 -12.19 13.36
C THR A 173 4.60 -11.10 14.01
N SER A 174 4.53 -11.01 15.33
CA SER A 174 5.56 -10.32 16.11
C SER A 174 6.77 -11.25 16.23
N LEU A 175 7.98 -10.75 15.97
CA LEU A 175 9.20 -11.55 16.10
C LEU A 175 9.52 -11.72 17.60
N THR A 176 9.20 -12.90 18.14
CA THR A 176 9.66 -13.32 19.48
C THR A 176 10.94 -14.13 19.35
N GLU A 177 11.66 -14.31 20.47
CA GLU A 177 12.84 -15.18 20.51
C GLU A 177 12.49 -16.62 20.08
N ASP A 178 11.39 -17.18 20.58
CA ASP A 178 10.93 -18.52 20.20
C ASP A 178 10.59 -18.62 18.70
N THR A 179 9.94 -17.58 18.15
CA THR A 179 9.67 -17.49 16.71
C THR A 179 10.95 -17.49 15.90
N LEU A 180 11.92 -16.66 16.30
CA LEU A 180 13.20 -16.54 15.63
C LEU A 180 13.97 -17.86 15.65
N LEU A 181 14.13 -18.46 16.83
CA LEU A 181 14.89 -19.71 16.98
C LEU A 181 14.20 -20.88 16.26
N SER A 182 12.87 -20.96 16.30
CA SER A 182 12.13 -22.00 15.58
C SER A 182 12.28 -21.84 14.06
N TYR A 183 12.20 -20.60 13.57
CA TYR A 183 12.40 -20.30 12.16
C TYR A 183 13.83 -20.63 11.71
N LEU A 184 14.86 -20.16 12.42
CA LEU A 184 16.26 -20.42 12.06
C LEU A 184 16.61 -21.91 12.09
N LYS A 185 16.03 -22.67 13.01
CA LYS A 185 16.27 -24.12 13.12
C LYS A 185 15.78 -24.90 11.89
N SER A 186 14.60 -24.55 11.36
CA SER A 186 14.07 -25.14 10.14
C SER A 186 13.07 -24.17 9.49
N PRO A 187 13.54 -23.28 8.60
CA PRO A 187 12.68 -22.25 7.99
C PRO A 187 11.50 -22.88 7.25
N GLU A 188 11.76 -23.90 6.44
CA GLU A 188 10.73 -24.57 5.62
C GLU A 188 9.63 -25.21 6.48
N ASP A 189 10.00 -25.95 7.53
CA ASP A 189 9.04 -26.60 8.42
C ASP A 189 8.24 -25.58 9.23
N TYR A 190 8.91 -24.51 9.70
CA TYR A 190 8.26 -23.42 10.42
C TYR A 190 7.21 -22.73 9.55
N ILE A 191 7.58 -22.32 8.32
CA ILE A 191 6.68 -21.65 7.37
C ILE A 191 5.49 -22.54 7.07
N LYS A 192 5.74 -23.81 6.71
CA LYS A 192 4.69 -24.77 6.37
C LYS A 192 3.72 -24.97 7.54
N THR A 193 4.23 -25.28 8.73
CA THR A 193 3.39 -25.56 9.90
C THR A 193 2.57 -24.33 10.30
N THR A 194 3.19 -23.15 10.26
CA THR A 194 2.55 -21.88 10.56
C THR A 194 1.46 -21.56 9.54
N ALA A 195 1.75 -21.70 8.26
CA ALA A 195 0.79 -21.48 7.18
C ALA A 195 -0.39 -22.46 7.26
N GLU A 196 -0.15 -23.74 7.49
CA GLU A 196 -1.22 -24.74 7.65
C GLU A 196 -2.11 -24.43 8.85
N GLN A 197 -1.53 -24.04 9.99
CA GLN A 197 -2.30 -23.61 11.15
C GLN A 197 -3.11 -22.34 10.87
N TYR A 198 -2.47 -21.32 10.30
CA TYR A 198 -3.11 -20.06 9.95
C TYR A 198 -4.27 -20.28 8.98
N MET A 199 -4.09 -21.12 7.95
CA MET A 199 -5.16 -21.49 7.04
C MET A 199 -6.32 -22.16 7.75
N ARG A 200 -6.07 -23.10 8.66
CA ARG A 200 -7.14 -23.77 9.43
C ARG A 200 -7.97 -22.78 10.24
N ASP A 201 -7.31 -21.81 10.86
CA ASP A 201 -7.96 -20.87 11.79
C ASP A 201 -8.68 -19.72 11.07
N ASN A 202 -8.31 -19.39 9.83
CA ASN A 202 -8.78 -18.18 9.12
C ASN A 202 -9.65 -18.47 7.90
N GLN A 203 -10.19 -19.69 7.78
CA GLN A 203 -11.05 -20.10 6.66
C GLN A 203 -12.18 -19.11 6.36
N GLU A 204 -12.85 -18.59 7.40
CA GLU A 204 -13.99 -17.67 7.22
C GLU A 204 -13.54 -16.26 6.80
N GLU A 205 -12.38 -15.79 7.28
CA GLU A 205 -11.80 -14.51 6.84
C GLU A 205 -11.42 -14.58 5.35
N PHE A 206 -10.82 -15.70 4.92
CA PHE A 206 -10.49 -15.91 3.51
C PHE A 206 -11.75 -15.93 2.64
N LEU A 207 -12.81 -16.61 3.10
CA LEU A 207 -14.10 -16.61 2.42
C LEU A 207 -14.68 -15.19 2.32
N ALA A 208 -14.60 -14.40 3.39
CA ALA A 208 -15.06 -13.02 3.37
C ALA A 208 -14.27 -12.17 2.36
N GLN A 209 -12.95 -12.39 2.23
CA GLN A 209 -12.12 -11.71 1.25
C GLN A 209 -12.56 -12.03 -0.19
N PHE A 210 -12.79 -13.32 -0.52
CA PHE A 210 -13.31 -13.72 -1.84
C PHE A 210 -14.65 -13.04 -2.14
N LEU A 211 -15.58 -13.04 -1.18
CA LEU A 211 -16.90 -12.44 -1.37
C LEU A 211 -16.84 -10.93 -1.59
N LYS A 212 -15.93 -10.22 -0.92
CA LYS A 212 -15.69 -8.79 -1.15
C LYS A 212 -15.12 -8.55 -2.56
N LYS A 213 -14.16 -9.35 -3.00
CA LYS A 213 -13.60 -9.28 -4.36
C LYS A 213 -14.66 -9.57 -5.44
N ASP A 214 -15.52 -10.55 -5.22
CA ASP A 214 -16.66 -10.84 -6.11
C ASP A 214 -17.61 -9.62 -6.21
N ALA A 215 -17.92 -8.98 -5.08
CA ALA A 215 -18.77 -7.79 -5.05
C ALA A 215 -18.13 -6.60 -5.78
N LEU A 216 -16.84 -6.35 -5.54
CA LEU A 216 -16.09 -5.30 -6.24
C LEU A 216 -16.07 -5.54 -7.75
N LEU A 217 -15.79 -6.78 -8.18
CA LEU A 217 -15.75 -7.13 -9.59
C LEU A 217 -17.11 -6.94 -10.27
N ALA A 218 -18.20 -7.29 -9.60
CA ALA A 218 -19.55 -7.10 -10.11
C ALA A 218 -19.87 -5.60 -10.32
N GLU A 219 -19.60 -4.76 -9.31
CA GLU A 219 -19.80 -3.29 -9.40
C GLU A 219 -18.94 -2.68 -10.51
N TYR A 220 -17.66 -3.09 -10.60
CA TYR A 220 -16.75 -2.63 -11.64
C TYR A 220 -17.23 -3.02 -13.04
N GLN A 221 -17.72 -4.25 -13.23
CA GLN A 221 -18.25 -4.71 -14.51
C GLN A 221 -19.53 -3.96 -14.91
N MET A 222 -20.43 -3.71 -13.96
CA MET A 222 -21.63 -2.92 -14.20
C MET A 222 -21.29 -1.49 -14.64
N LEU A 223 -20.41 -0.80 -13.91
CA LEU A 223 -19.95 0.53 -14.27
C LEU A 223 -19.21 0.55 -15.60
N SER A 224 -18.44 -0.51 -15.90
CA SER A 224 -17.69 -0.61 -17.16
C SER A 224 -18.56 -0.81 -18.39
N GLN A 225 -19.79 -1.30 -18.22
CA GLN A 225 -20.75 -1.50 -19.30
C GLN A 225 -21.66 -0.27 -19.53
N ASP A 226 -21.76 0.60 -18.53
CA ASP A 226 -22.51 1.85 -18.62
C ASP A 226 -21.61 2.97 -19.15
N SER A 227 -21.59 3.15 -20.48
CA SER A 227 -20.82 4.22 -21.12
C SER A 227 -21.26 5.62 -20.73
N ASP A 228 -22.48 5.77 -20.20
CA ASP A 228 -23.03 7.04 -19.74
C ASP A 228 -22.77 7.27 -18.24
N ALA A 229 -22.14 6.32 -17.56
CA ALA A 229 -21.83 6.44 -16.14
C ALA A 229 -21.08 7.75 -15.84
N PRO A 230 -21.53 8.55 -14.85
CA PRO A 230 -20.97 9.87 -14.58
C PRO A 230 -19.45 9.89 -14.34
N VAL A 231 -18.89 8.78 -13.86
CA VAL A 231 -17.46 8.59 -13.62
C VAL A 231 -16.60 8.82 -14.87
N TYR A 232 -17.09 8.43 -16.06
CA TYR A 232 -16.36 8.65 -17.32
C TYR A 232 -16.30 10.13 -17.68
N ARG A 233 -17.40 10.87 -17.45
CA ARG A 233 -17.44 12.33 -17.64
C ARG A 233 -16.50 13.03 -16.66
N MET A 234 -16.52 12.64 -15.39
CA MET A 234 -15.63 13.20 -14.36
C MET A 234 -14.15 13.00 -14.72
N ARG A 235 -13.80 11.82 -15.23
CA ARG A 235 -12.45 11.50 -15.70
C ARG A 235 -12.07 12.37 -16.89
N ALA A 236 -12.89 12.42 -17.94
CA ALA A 236 -12.63 13.22 -19.13
C ALA A 236 -12.46 14.72 -18.81
N ILE A 237 -13.30 15.26 -17.91
CA ILE A 237 -13.18 16.63 -17.40
C ILE A 237 -11.85 16.82 -16.66
N THR A 238 -11.51 15.90 -15.75
CA THR A 238 -10.27 15.97 -14.98
C THR A 238 -9.04 15.97 -15.89
N ASP A 239 -8.98 15.05 -16.84
CA ASP A 239 -7.88 14.91 -17.81
C ASP A 239 -7.74 16.15 -18.68
N ALA A 240 -8.86 16.68 -19.20
CA ALA A 240 -8.89 17.89 -20.02
C ALA A 240 -8.35 19.11 -19.25
N LEU A 241 -8.77 19.27 -17.99
CA LEU A 241 -8.34 20.38 -17.15
C LEU A 241 -6.86 20.26 -16.76
N GLN A 242 -6.40 19.05 -16.42
CA GLN A 242 -5.01 18.79 -16.09
C GLN A 242 -4.08 19.07 -17.27
N LYS A 243 -4.46 18.63 -18.47
CA LYS A 243 -3.71 18.91 -19.72
C LYS A 243 -3.67 20.39 -20.07
N SER A 244 -4.73 21.14 -19.74
CA SER A 244 -4.81 22.57 -20.09
C SER A 244 -3.91 23.48 -19.23
N GLY A 245 -3.63 23.10 -17.98
CA GLY A 245 -2.96 23.98 -17.01
C GLY A 245 -3.76 25.24 -16.61
N ALA A 246 -5.04 25.35 -17.01
CA ALA A 246 -5.87 26.50 -16.71
C ALA A 246 -6.18 26.59 -15.21
N LYS A 247 -6.11 27.80 -14.64
CA LYS A 247 -6.57 28.07 -13.26
C LYS A 247 -8.07 28.30 -13.18
N THR A 248 -8.64 28.91 -14.21
CA THR A 248 -10.06 29.26 -14.31
C THR A 248 -10.57 28.92 -15.69
N VAL A 249 -11.80 28.42 -15.78
CA VAL A 249 -12.44 27.99 -17.04
C VAL A 249 -13.87 28.51 -17.11
N ASN A 250 -14.41 28.56 -18.33
CA ASN A 250 -15.84 28.79 -18.55
C ASN A 250 -16.52 27.42 -18.67
N VAL A 251 -17.50 27.17 -17.81
CA VAL A 251 -18.31 25.94 -17.80
C VAL A 251 -19.69 26.29 -18.31
N THR A 252 -20.18 25.52 -19.27
CA THR A 252 -21.57 25.56 -19.72
C THR A 252 -22.27 24.34 -19.15
N VAL A 253 -23.32 24.57 -18.36
CA VAL A 253 -24.20 23.53 -17.84
C VAL A 253 -25.57 23.61 -18.51
N GLN A 254 -26.24 22.47 -18.62
CA GLN A 254 -27.65 22.36 -19.00
C GLN A 254 -28.40 21.64 -17.88
N LYS A 255 -29.36 22.34 -17.25
CA LYS A 255 -30.23 21.78 -16.20
C LYS A 255 -31.66 22.18 -16.48
N ASP A 256 -32.58 21.23 -16.40
CA ASP A 256 -34.03 21.46 -16.63
C ASP A 256 -34.33 22.20 -17.95
N GLY A 257 -33.56 21.90 -19.00
CA GLY A 257 -33.68 22.54 -20.32
C GLY A 257 -33.14 23.98 -20.40
N VAL A 258 -32.52 24.48 -19.33
CA VAL A 258 -31.91 25.82 -19.26
C VAL A 258 -30.39 25.70 -19.29
N GLU A 259 -29.77 26.40 -20.24
CA GLU A 259 -28.32 26.50 -20.36
C GLU A 259 -27.79 27.75 -19.65
N LEU A 260 -26.68 27.58 -18.92
CA LEU A 260 -25.93 28.69 -18.34
C LEU A 260 -24.44 28.47 -18.51
N THR A 261 -23.73 29.52 -18.97
CA THR A 261 -22.26 29.54 -18.95
C THR A 261 -21.78 30.45 -17.82
N PHE A 262 -20.84 29.96 -17.02
CA PHE A 262 -20.23 30.71 -15.91
C PHE A 262 -18.74 30.42 -15.77
N LYS A 263 -18.01 31.34 -15.13
CA LYS A 263 -16.59 31.16 -14.83
C LYS A 263 -16.40 30.52 -13.45
N THR A 264 -15.56 29.51 -13.36
CA THR A 264 -15.20 28.83 -12.10
C THR A 264 -13.73 28.41 -12.07
N SER A 265 -13.26 27.98 -10.89
CA SER A 265 -11.94 27.37 -10.70
C SER A 265 -11.85 26.04 -11.45
N ALA A 266 -10.76 25.81 -12.17
CA ALA A 266 -10.50 24.51 -12.79
C ALA A 266 -10.27 23.42 -11.73
N GLU A 267 -9.64 23.77 -10.61
CA GLU A 267 -9.35 22.82 -9.54
C GLU A 267 -10.61 22.29 -8.86
N SER A 268 -11.68 23.09 -8.77
CA SER A 268 -12.92 22.65 -8.15
C SER A 268 -13.63 21.54 -8.95
N LEU A 269 -13.31 21.38 -10.23
CA LEU A 269 -13.94 20.44 -11.16
C LEU A 269 -13.21 19.10 -11.28
N LYS A 270 -12.00 18.97 -10.74
CA LYS A 270 -11.21 17.72 -10.82
C LYS A 270 -11.63 16.70 -9.77
N GLY A 271 -11.40 15.43 -10.08
CA GLY A 271 -11.58 14.30 -9.17
C GLY A 271 -12.96 13.63 -9.25
N LEU A 272 -13.11 12.53 -8.51
CA LEU A 272 -14.36 11.79 -8.38
C LEU A 272 -15.29 12.51 -7.39
N LYS A 273 -16.32 13.20 -7.89
CA LYS A 273 -17.22 14.03 -7.10
C LYS A 273 -18.66 13.83 -7.55
N SER A 274 -19.58 13.59 -6.61
CA SER A 274 -21.01 13.55 -6.92
C SER A 274 -21.57 14.91 -7.36
N GLN A 275 -20.97 16.00 -6.87
CA GLN A 275 -21.38 17.37 -7.17
C GLN A 275 -20.21 18.36 -7.08
N TYR A 276 -20.34 19.46 -7.82
CA TYR A 276 -19.40 20.57 -7.83
C TYR A 276 -19.96 21.76 -7.06
N SER A 277 -19.14 22.30 -6.15
CA SER A 277 -19.54 23.44 -5.33
C SER A 277 -19.69 24.70 -6.18
N THR A 278 -20.83 25.37 -6.01
CA THR A 278 -21.07 26.70 -6.59
C THR A 278 -20.23 27.80 -5.96
N TRP A 279 -19.53 27.56 -4.85
CA TRP A 279 -18.71 28.58 -4.18
C TRP A 279 -17.58 29.14 -5.04
N TYR A 280 -17.02 28.29 -5.90
CA TYR A 280 -15.90 28.65 -6.76
C TYR A 280 -16.33 29.36 -8.04
N ILE A 281 -17.65 29.49 -8.28
CA ILE A 281 -18.20 30.30 -9.36
C ILE A 281 -17.96 31.77 -9.06
N ALA A 282 -17.60 32.55 -10.09
CA ALA A 282 -17.43 33.99 -9.99
C ALA A 282 -18.68 34.68 -9.38
N PRO A 283 -18.54 35.72 -8.55
CA PRO A 283 -19.67 36.26 -7.77
C PRO A 283 -20.90 36.66 -8.60
N SER A 284 -20.72 37.31 -9.75
CA SER A 284 -21.81 37.70 -10.66
C SER A 284 -22.53 36.47 -11.22
N ASP A 285 -21.77 35.52 -11.72
CA ASP A 285 -22.30 34.33 -12.39
C ASP A 285 -22.98 33.40 -11.38
N ARG A 286 -22.50 33.39 -10.13
CA ARG A 286 -23.13 32.67 -9.02
C ARG A 286 -24.51 33.24 -8.65
N LEU A 287 -24.69 34.56 -8.72
CA LEU A 287 -26.01 35.17 -8.53
C LEU A 287 -26.96 34.77 -9.65
N GLN A 288 -26.48 34.75 -10.89
CA GLN A 288 -27.27 34.29 -12.04
C GLN A 288 -27.61 32.81 -11.95
N PHE A 289 -26.65 31.96 -11.55
CA PHE A 289 -26.86 30.54 -11.29
C PHE A 289 -27.98 30.34 -10.25
N ARG A 290 -27.93 31.06 -9.12
CA ARG A 290 -28.96 30.97 -8.08
C ARG A 290 -30.33 31.48 -8.54
N HIS A 291 -30.36 32.49 -9.39
CA HIS A 291 -31.62 33.01 -9.96
C HIS A 291 -32.28 31.98 -10.89
N LEU A 292 -31.50 31.29 -11.71
CA LEU A 292 -32.02 30.32 -12.68
C LEU A 292 -32.34 28.97 -12.05
N PHE A 293 -31.47 28.47 -11.16
CA PHE A 293 -31.56 27.09 -10.65
C PHE A 293 -31.97 27.01 -9.17
N GLY A 294 -32.05 28.12 -8.46
CA GLY A 294 -32.43 28.17 -7.04
C GLY A 294 -31.26 28.34 -6.06
N ALA A 295 -31.57 28.86 -4.88
CA ALA A 295 -30.60 29.02 -3.80
C ALA A 295 -30.35 27.65 -3.13
N GLY A 296 -29.12 27.13 -3.25
CA GLY A 296 -28.72 25.83 -2.71
C GLY A 296 -28.56 24.73 -3.75
N SER A 297 -28.84 25.02 -5.02
CA SER A 297 -28.61 24.09 -6.12
C SER A 297 -27.12 23.93 -6.40
N ASP A 298 -26.70 22.69 -6.63
CA ASP A 298 -25.37 22.32 -7.12
C ASP A 298 -25.47 21.81 -8.57
N TYR A 299 -24.32 21.52 -9.18
CA TYR A 299 -24.25 20.89 -10.50
C TYR A 299 -23.31 19.68 -10.48
N SER A 300 -23.62 18.64 -11.25
CA SER A 300 -22.80 17.43 -11.37
C SER A 300 -22.03 17.40 -12.69
N ALA A 301 -21.24 16.35 -12.92
CA ALA A 301 -20.57 16.13 -14.21
C ALA A 301 -21.57 15.88 -15.36
N GLU A 302 -22.77 15.40 -15.04
CA GLU A 302 -23.81 15.13 -16.04
C GLU A 302 -24.42 16.42 -16.58
N ASP A 303 -24.52 17.46 -15.73
CA ASP A 303 -25.02 18.78 -16.11
C ASP A 303 -24.06 19.52 -17.06
N ILE A 304 -22.76 19.18 -17.06
CA ILE A 304 -21.74 19.90 -17.84
C ILE A 304 -21.78 19.44 -19.30
N ILE A 305 -22.17 20.34 -20.19
CA ILE A 305 -22.16 20.10 -21.63
C ILE A 305 -20.90 20.61 -22.32
N ARG A 306 -20.21 21.61 -21.74
CA ARG A 306 -18.98 22.17 -22.31
C ARG A 306 -18.09 22.83 -21.26
N ILE A 307 -16.77 22.70 -21.43
CA ILE A 307 -15.75 23.48 -20.71
C ILE A 307 -14.80 24.13 -21.72
N ALA A 308 -14.58 25.42 -21.59
CA ALA A 308 -13.71 26.20 -22.47
C ALA A 308 -12.70 27.06 -21.70
N TYR A 309 -11.54 27.28 -22.31
CA TYR A 309 -10.52 28.22 -21.84
C TYR A 309 -10.06 29.11 -22.99
N GLY A 310 -10.37 30.41 -22.89
CA GLY A 310 -10.16 31.35 -24.00
C GLY A 310 -11.01 30.96 -25.21
N ARG A 311 -10.37 30.70 -26.35
CA ARG A 311 -11.02 30.24 -27.59
C ARG A 311 -11.03 28.71 -27.73
N SER A 312 -10.38 27.99 -26.82
CA SER A 312 -10.23 26.54 -26.92
C SER A 312 -11.32 25.83 -26.11
N THR A 313 -12.03 24.90 -26.73
CA THR A 313 -12.86 23.92 -26.03
C THR A 313 -11.95 22.86 -25.41
N LEU A 314 -12.03 22.70 -24.09
CA LEU A 314 -11.27 21.70 -23.34
C LEU A 314 -12.04 20.38 -23.23
N TYR A 315 -13.34 20.47 -23.02
CA TYR A 315 -14.26 19.33 -22.91
C TYR A 315 -15.60 19.70 -23.52
N GLU A 316 -16.24 18.73 -24.16
CA GLU A 316 -17.60 18.82 -24.70
C GLU A 316 -18.25 17.46 -24.50
N ALA A 317 -19.47 17.45 -23.97
CA ALA A 317 -20.20 16.22 -23.73
C ALA A 317 -20.56 15.57 -25.08
N PRO A 318 -20.58 14.24 -25.18
CA PRO A 318 -21.08 13.56 -26.37
C PRO A 318 -22.51 14.02 -26.68
N SER A 319 -22.77 14.42 -27.92
CA SER A 319 -24.12 14.73 -28.37
C SER A 319 -25.00 13.48 -28.26
N ALA A 320 -26.19 13.59 -27.68
CA ALA A 320 -27.17 12.50 -27.73
C ALA A 320 -27.40 12.10 -29.21
N PRO A 321 -27.51 10.81 -29.54
CA PRO A 321 -27.90 10.40 -30.88
C PRO A 321 -29.25 11.05 -31.20
N ALA A 322 -29.32 11.78 -32.32
CA ALA A 322 -30.57 12.33 -32.80
C ALA A 322 -31.54 11.17 -33.01
N GLU A 323 -32.66 11.16 -32.27
CA GLU A 323 -33.79 10.32 -32.65
C GLU A 323 -34.16 10.73 -34.09
N ASP A 324 -33.95 9.83 -35.04
CA ASP A 324 -34.49 9.94 -36.38
C ASP A 324 -36.01 9.99 -36.25
N ILE A 325 -36.56 11.20 -36.15
CA ILE A 325 -37.97 11.46 -36.40
C ILE A 325 -38.16 11.19 -37.89
N GLU A 326 -38.43 9.93 -38.23
CA GLU A 326 -39.06 9.57 -39.49
C GLU A 326 -40.39 10.30 -39.55
N MET A 327 -40.37 11.48 -40.19
CA MET A 327 -41.58 12.11 -40.70
C MET A 327 -42.20 11.14 -41.70
N GLN A 328 -43.18 10.35 -41.23
CA GLN A 328 -44.14 9.70 -42.11
C GLN A 328 -44.83 10.80 -42.92
N GLY A 329 -44.36 10.95 -44.16
CA GLY A 329 -44.99 11.78 -45.15
C GLY A 329 -46.43 11.35 -45.33
N MET A 330 -47.35 12.26 -45.01
CA MET A 330 -48.69 12.22 -45.56
C MET A 330 -48.58 12.22 -47.08
N SER A 331 -49.20 11.23 -47.73
CA SER A 331 -49.63 11.35 -49.11
C SER A 331 -51.13 11.03 -49.16
N LEU A 332 -51.85 12.01 -49.68
CA LEU A 332 -53.27 12.01 -50.02
C LEU A 332 -53.60 11.01 -51.13
#